data_AF-A0A925H4N6-F1
#
_entry.id   AF-A0A925H4N6-F1
#
_cell.length_a   1.000
_cell.length_b   1.000
_cell.length_c   1.000
_cell.angle_alpha   90.00
_cell.angle_beta   90.00
_cell.angle_gamma   90.00
#
_symmetry.space_group_name_H-M   'P 1'
#
loop_
_entity.id
_entity.type
_entity.pdbx_description
1 polymer ?
#
loop_
_entity_poly.entity_id
_entity_poly.type
_entity_poly.pdbx_seq_one_letter_code
_entity_poly.pdbx_strand_id
1 'polypeptide(L)'
;MHVSSLALLKMCLTTIDPNLIGDEVKSGKVFEAGKDYSDIIEGHECRFEAVDEKWYSAFLGYAQWFYHDNNFPVLQCIWPDKNQQYPWDADFDKSLRGFQPLLISVSRSVELKVL
;
A
#
# COMPACT_ATOMS: atom_id res chain seq x y z
N MET A 1 -12.52 -22.75 6.99
CA MET A 1 -11.76 -22.43 5.77
C MET A 1 -11.90 -20.92 5.54
N HIS A 2 -11.06 -20.11 6.17
CA HIS A 2 -11.08 -18.65 6.02
C HIS A 2 -9.62 -18.21 5.97
N VAL A 3 -9.07 -18.15 4.77
CA VAL A 3 -7.75 -17.57 4.50
C VAL A 3 -7.98 -16.15 3.99
N SER A 4 -8.38 -15.27 4.90
CA SER A 4 -8.30 -13.82 4.69
C SER A 4 -6.88 -13.39 5.03
N SER A 5 -5.91 -13.72 4.18
CA SER A 5 -4.56 -13.21 4.29
C SER A 5 -4.17 -12.53 3.00
N LEU A 6 -4.68 -11.31 2.84
CA LEU A 6 -3.97 -10.32 2.04
C LEU A 6 -2.59 -10.16 2.66
N ALA A 7 -1.56 -10.68 1.98
CA ALA A 7 -0.18 -10.42 2.36
C ALA A 7 0.05 -8.91 2.19
N LEU A 8 -0.03 -8.18 3.29
CA LEU A 8 0.06 -6.73 3.30
C LEU A 8 1.54 -6.39 3.43
N LEU A 9 2.14 -5.88 2.37
CA LEU A 9 3.58 -5.64 2.36
C LEU A 9 3.90 -4.43 3.25
N LYS A 10 4.40 -4.72 4.45
CA LYS A 10 4.68 -3.73 5.47
C LYS A 10 6.07 -3.12 5.25
N MET A 11 6.18 -2.12 4.38
CA MET A 11 7.32 -1.21 4.38
C MET A 11 6.86 0.14 4.93
N CYS A 12 7.00 0.36 6.24
CA CYS A 12 6.92 1.69 6.86
C CYS A 12 7.94 1.72 8.00
N LEU A 13 8.95 2.58 7.88
CA LEU A 13 10.09 2.56 8.82
C LEU A 13 9.93 3.46 10.04
N THR A 14 8.88 4.28 10.20
CA THR A 14 8.87 5.24 11.34
C THR A 14 7.52 5.66 11.94
N THR A 15 6.35 5.41 11.33
CA THR A 15 5.13 6.16 11.72
C THR A 15 3.83 5.37 11.87
N ILE A 16 3.76 4.12 11.38
CA ILE A 16 2.54 3.30 11.45
C ILE A 16 2.74 2.23 12.52
N ASP A 17 1.81 2.06 13.45
CA ASP A 17 1.81 0.87 14.33
C ASP A 17 1.70 -0.38 13.44
N PRO A 18 2.75 -1.21 13.38
CA PRO A 18 2.75 -2.33 12.47
C PRO A 18 1.68 -3.38 12.80
N ASN A 19 1.14 -3.37 14.01
CA ASN A 19 0.17 -4.36 14.47
C ASN A 19 -1.26 -3.99 14.11
N LEU A 20 -1.60 -2.68 14.04
CA LEU A 20 -2.97 -2.21 13.80
C LEU A 20 -3.59 -2.80 12.52
N ILE A 21 -2.92 -2.64 11.38
CA ILE A 21 -3.44 -3.17 10.10
C ILE A 21 -3.57 -4.70 10.14
N GLY A 22 -2.63 -5.38 10.80
CA GLY A 22 -2.67 -6.84 10.94
C GLY A 22 -3.85 -7.29 11.79
N ASP A 23 -4.17 -6.56 12.86
CA ASP A 23 -5.27 -6.87 13.76
C ASP A 23 -6.64 -6.53 13.16
N GLU A 24 -6.75 -5.47 12.35
CA GLU A 24 -7.93 -5.17 11.53
C GLU A 24 -8.21 -6.28 10.50
N VAL A 25 -7.19 -6.77 9.80
CA VAL A 25 -7.38 -7.90 8.88
C VAL A 25 -7.81 -9.16 9.64
N LYS A 26 -7.23 -9.43 10.82
CA LYS A 26 -7.65 -10.56 11.68
C LYS A 26 -9.08 -10.41 12.20
N SER A 27 -9.56 -9.20 12.43
CA SER A 27 -10.95 -8.93 12.85
C SER A 27 -11.95 -9.15 11.72
N GLY A 28 -11.47 -9.38 10.49
CA GLY A 28 -12.26 -9.64 9.30
C GLY A 28 -12.44 -8.42 8.40
N LYS A 29 -11.77 -7.29 8.71
CA LYS A 29 -11.78 -6.13 7.83
C LYS A 29 -11.08 -6.44 6.51
N VAL A 30 -11.72 -6.06 5.42
CA VAL A 30 -11.19 -6.20 4.06
C VAL A 30 -10.83 -4.82 3.54
N PHE A 31 -9.58 -4.68 3.09
CA PHE A 31 -9.11 -3.49 2.40
C PHE A 31 -9.25 -3.70 0.89
N GLU A 32 -9.64 -2.66 0.17
CA GLU A 32 -9.81 -2.68 -1.28
C GLU A 32 -8.76 -1.77 -1.95
N ALA A 33 -8.26 -2.20 -3.11
CA ALA A 33 -7.36 -1.38 -3.91
C ALA A 33 -8.09 -0.11 -4.41
N GLY A 34 -7.36 1.01 -4.43
CA GLY A 34 -7.85 2.31 -4.85
C GLY A 34 -8.71 3.05 -3.82
N LYS A 35 -8.87 2.51 -2.61
CA LYS A 35 -9.65 3.15 -1.52
C LYS A 35 -8.77 3.77 -0.46
N ASP A 36 -9.26 4.88 0.07
CA ASP A 36 -8.67 5.63 1.17
C ASP A 36 -9.33 5.26 2.50
N TYR A 37 -8.52 5.18 3.55
CA TYR A 37 -8.90 4.75 4.89
C TYR A 37 -8.26 5.67 5.93
N SER A 38 -9.09 6.34 6.73
CA SER A 38 -8.65 7.32 7.74
C SER A 38 -8.35 6.71 9.11
N ASP A 39 -8.57 5.40 9.28
CA ASP A 39 -8.44 4.71 10.57
C ASP A 39 -7.06 4.08 10.79
N ILE A 40 -6.13 4.28 9.86
CA ILE A 40 -4.79 3.67 9.91
C ILE A 40 -3.77 4.60 10.58
N ILE A 41 -3.76 5.87 10.21
CA ILE A 41 -2.90 6.91 10.78
C ILE A 41 -3.79 8.04 11.24
N GLU A 42 -3.69 8.41 12.51
CA GLU A 42 -4.48 9.52 13.03
C GLU A 42 -4.20 10.82 12.24
N GLY A 43 -5.27 11.45 11.78
CA GLY A 43 -5.21 12.70 11.01
C GLY A 43 -4.75 12.56 9.56
N HIS A 44 -4.58 11.35 9.02
CA HIS A 44 -4.16 11.13 7.64
C HIS A 44 -4.98 10.01 6.96
N GLU A 45 -5.37 10.22 5.70
CA GLU A 45 -6.03 9.21 4.89
C GLU A 45 -5.00 8.34 4.19
N CYS A 46 -4.96 7.04 4.50
CA CYS A 46 -4.06 6.09 3.86
C CYS A 46 -4.76 5.39 2.71
N ARG A 47 -4.11 5.36 1.54
CA ARG A 47 -4.62 4.69 0.36
C ARG A 47 -4.07 3.29 0.24
N PHE A 48 -4.92 2.31 -0.03
CA PHE A 48 -4.47 0.97 -0.37
C PHE A 48 -4.40 0.81 -1.87
N GLU A 49 -3.27 0.34 -2.39
CA GLU A 49 -3.08 0.11 -3.81
C GLU A 49 -2.53 -1.28 -4.10
N ALA A 50 -2.89 -1.84 -5.25
CA ALA A 50 -2.43 -3.16 -5.65
C ALA A 50 -0.93 -3.12 -6.00
N VAL A 51 -0.17 -4.02 -5.37
CA VAL A 51 1.27 -4.16 -5.64
C VAL A 51 1.47 -4.84 -6.99
N ASP A 52 2.40 -4.33 -7.79
CA ASP A 52 2.79 -4.98 -9.04
C ASP A 52 3.41 -6.35 -8.75
N GLU A 53 2.96 -7.38 -9.47
CA GLU A 53 3.43 -8.77 -9.32
C GLU A 53 4.96 -8.92 -9.45
N LYS A 54 5.62 -8.03 -10.21
CA LYS A 54 7.08 -8.00 -10.35
C LYS A 54 7.80 -7.91 -9.00
N TRP A 55 7.17 -7.30 -8.00
CA TRP A 55 7.72 -7.14 -6.65
C TRP A 55 7.45 -8.32 -5.73
N TYR A 56 6.60 -9.28 -6.12
CA TYR A 56 6.26 -10.41 -5.27
C TYR A 56 7.48 -11.28 -4.99
N SER A 57 8.30 -11.57 -5.99
CA SER A 57 9.52 -12.36 -5.78
C SER A 57 10.52 -11.68 -4.82
N ALA A 58 10.64 -10.36 -4.91
CA ALA A 58 11.61 -9.58 -4.14
C ALA A 58 11.20 -9.38 -2.68
N PHE A 59 9.89 -9.24 -2.42
CA PHE A 59 9.38 -8.87 -1.09
C PHE A 59 8.48 -9.93 -0.44
N LEU A 60 7.93 -10.86 -1.22
CA LEU A 60 6.94 -11.85 -0.80
C LEU A 60 7.41 -13.30 -1.02
N GLY A 61 8.70 -13.55 -1.25
CA GLY A 61 9.21 -14.91 -1.44
C GLY A 61 8.82 -15.88 -0.30
N TYR A 62 8.77 -15.40 0.94
CA TYR A 62 8.26 -16.18 2.08
C TYR A 62 6.75 -16.43 2.03
N ALA A 63 5.96 -15.46 1.56
CA ALA A 63 4.51 -15.63 1.42
C ALA A 63 4.17 -16.59 0.28
N GLN A 64 4.88 -16.51 -0.85
CA GLN A 64 4.74 -17.47 -1.95
C GLN A 64 5.05 -18.91 -1.50
N TRP A 65 6.10 -19.07 -0.68
CA TRP A 65 6.43 -20.36 -0.09
C TRP A 65 5.36 -20.86 0.89
N PHE A 66 4.84 -19.98 1.76
CA PHE A 66 3.84 -20.32 2.78
C PHE A 66 2.46 -20.64 2.17
N TYR A 67 2.03 -19.88 1.17
CA TYR A 67 0.72 -20.07 0.53
C TYR A 67 0.74 -21.09 -0.62
N HIS A 68 1.93 -21.57 -1.02
CA HIS A 68 2.11 -22.49 -2.15
C HIS A 68 1.43 -22.04 -3.46
N ASP A 69 1.16 -20.74 -3.57
CA ASP A 69 0.44 -20.11 -4.67
C ASP A 69 0.98 -18.68 -4.85
N ASN A 70 0.92 -18.19 -6.08
CA ASN A 70 1.27 -16.81 -6.42
C ASN A 70 0.02 -15.93 -6.56
N ASN A 71 -1.17 -16.51 -6.51
CA ASN A 71 -2.41 -15.83 -6.89
C ASN A 71 -3.14 -15.17 -5.70
N PHE A 72 -2.38 -14.54 -4.80
CA PHE A 72 -2.97 -13.74 -3.71
C PHE A 72 -2.82 -12.24 -4.01
N PRO A 73 -3.90 -11.45 -3.90
CA PRO A 73 -3.81 -10.01 -4.06
C PRO A 73 -3.03 -9.41 -2.88
N VAL A 74 -2.06 -8.55 -3.20
CA VAL A 74 -1.21 -7.85 -2.25
C VAL A 74 -1.53 -6.38 -2.35
N LEU A 75 -1.82 -5.77 -1.21
CA LEU A 75 -2.03 -4.33 -1.12
C LEU A 75 -0.87 -3.67 -0.39
N GLN A 76 -0.42 -2.55 -0.93
CA GLN A 76 0.45 -1.60 -0.25
C GLN A 76 -0.41 -0.50 0.37
N CYS A 77 -0.17 -0.22 1.66
CA CYS A 77 -0.72 0.96 2.32
C CYS A 77 0.21 2.16 2.05
N ILE A 78 -0.34 3.20 1.44
CA ILE A 78 0.35 4.41 1.00
C ILE A 78 -0.18 5.57 1.84
N TRP A 79 0.67 6.12 2.70
CA TRP A 79 0.38 7.32 3.46
C TRP A 79 0.79 8.59 2.71
N PRO A 80 0.04 9.69 2.87
CA PRO A 80 0.36 10.98 2.31
C PRO A 80 1.40 11.72 3.19
N ASP A 81 1.83 12.89 2.72
CA ASP A 81 2.59 13.84 3.53
C ASP A 81 1.70 14.64 4.50
N LYS A 82 2.32 15.58 5.23
CA LYS A 82 1.62 16.43 6.21
C LYS A 82 0.55 17.35 5.60
N ASN A 83 0.57 17.55 4.28
CA ASN A 83 -0.39 18.34 3.53
C ASN A 83 -1.42 17.45 2.80
N GLN A 84 -1.51 16.17 3.19
CA GLN A 84 -2.37 15.17 2.56
C GLN A 84 -2.09 14.95 1.07
N GLN A 85 -0.87 15.23 0.61
CA GLN A 85 -0.45 14.91 -0.75
C GLN A 85 0.09 13.48 -0.79
N TYR A 86 -0.26 12.73 -1.82
CA TYR A 86 0.30 11.41 -2.06
C TYR A 86 1.58 11.46 -2.90
N PRO A 87 2.40 10.41 -2.90
CA PRO A 87 3.66 10.37 -3.66
C PRO A 87 3.57 10.67 -5.16
N TRP A 88 2.40 10.46 -5.77
CA TRP A 88 2.13 10.78 -7.18
C TRP A 88 1.66 12.22 -7.41
N ASP A 89 1.28 12.95 -6.37
CA ASP A 89 0.86 14.34 -6.46
C ASP A 89 2.07 15.27 -6.69
N ALA A 90 1.82 16.37 -7.39
CA ALA A 90 2.86 17.30 -7.78
C ALA A 90 3.51 18.00 -6.58
N ASP A 91 2.70 18.27 -5.54
CA ASP A 91 3.07 19.05 -4.36
C ASP A 91 3.55 18.17 -3.19
N PHE A 92 3.70 16.86 -3.40
CA PHE A 92 4.22 15.94 -2.39
C PHE A 92 5.62 16.29 -1.91
N ASP A 93 5.83 16.24 -0.59
CA ASP A 93 7.15 16.38 0.02
C ASP A 93 8.11 15.26 -0.46
N LYS A 94 8.97 15.63 -1.41
CA LYS A 94 9.93 14.71 -2.05
C LYS A 94 10.94 14.11 -1.08
N SER A 95 11.16 14.73 0.09
CA SER A 95 12.03 14.16 1.13
C SER A 95 11.50 12.83 1.67
N LEU A 96 10.18 12.61 1.59
CA LEU A 96 9.51 11.40 2.07
C LEU A 96 9.63 10.21 1.11
N ARG A 97 10.00 10.43 -0.16
CA ARG A 97 10.08 9.36 -1.18
C ARG A 97 11.03 8.23 -0.81
N GLY A 98 12.12 8.54 -0.09
CA GLY A 98 13.08 7.53 0.38
C GLY A 98 12.52 6.62 1.47
N PHE A 99 11.47 7.05 2.16
CA PHE A 99 10.88 6.33 3.30
C PHE A 99 9.69 5.46 2.90
N GLN A 100 9.15 5.64 1.69
CA GLN A 100 8.04 4.87 1.15
C GLN A 100 8.31 4.51 -0.32
N PRO A 101 9.01 3.40 -0.57
CA PRO A 101 9.16 2.91 -1.94
C PRO A 101 7.80 2.51 -2.51
N LEU A 102 7.48 2.96 -3.71
CA LEU A 102 6.24 2.62 -4.38
C LEU A 102 6.39 1.31 -5.14
N LEU A 103 5.57 0.33 -4.77
CA LEU A 103 5.55 -0.99 -5.40
C LEU A 103 4.38 -1.12 -6.38
N ILE A 104 3.80 0.00 -6.76
CA ILE A 104 2.62 0.10 -7.61
C ILE A 104 3.00 0.67 -8.97
N SER A 105 2.25 0.32 -10.01
CA SER A 105 2.36 1.01 -11.30
C SER A 105 1.62 2.34 -11.24
N VAL A 106 2.36 3.43 -10.96
CA VAL A 106 1.80 4.79 -11.01
C VAL A 106 1.56 5.16 -12.46
N SER A 107 0.33 4.95 -12.93
CA SER A 107 -0.10 5.45 -14.24
C SER A 107 -0.22 6.97 -14.15
N ARG A 108 0.79 7.70 -14.62
CA ARG A 108 0.63 9.15 -14.81
C ARG A 108 -0.46 9.35 -15.86
N SER A 109 -1.62 9.84 -15.43
CA SER A 109 -2.55 10.52 -16.33
C SER A 109 -1.82 11.75 -16.85
N VAL A 110 -1.12 11.62 -17.97
CA VAL A 110 -0.70 12.79 -18.74
C VAL A 110 -1.99 13.35 -19.29
N GLU A 111 -2.48 14.42 -18.68
CA GLU A 111 -3.53 15.24 -19.26
C GLU A 111 -2.93 15.85 -20.54
N LEU A 112 -3.10 15.14 -21.66
CA LEU A 112 -2.78 15.66 -22.98
C LEU A 112 -3.71 16.85 -23.21
N LYS A 113 -3.25 18.05 -22.85
CA LYS A 113 -3.77 19.28 -23.43
C LYS A 113 -3.46 19.21 -24.92
N VAL A 114 -4.42 18.70 -25.67
CA VAL A 114 -4.48 18.86 -27.12
C VAL A 114 -4.52 20.37 -27.36
N LEU A 115 -3.43 20.90 -27.90
CA LEU A 115 -3.36 22.26 -28.46
C LEU A 115 -4.13 22.32 -29.78
#